data_AF-A0AAW0Y104-F1
#
_entry.id   AF-A0AAW0Y104-F1
#
_cell.length_a   1.000
_cell.length_b   1.000
_cell.length_c   1.000
_cell.angle_alpha   90.00
_cell.angle_beta   90.00
_cell.angle_gamma   90.00
#
_symmetry.space_group_name_H-M   'P 1'
#
loop_
_entity.id
_entity.type
_entity.pdbx_description
1 polymer ?
#
loop_
_entity_poly.entity_id
_entity_poly.type
_entity_poly.pdbx_seq_one_letter_code
_entity_poly.pdbx_strand_id
1 'polypeptide(L)'
;MAKTQLKTEYLPFTSVTRVSLNSLVAVGHECCPMLYSVDDTGKLTFVTKLDVAQKKETDSLSAMRKFQSLDRPACSNQSDTTLATVHQNTITGVAIYVGDTLGCKAISTCGADSQLVIWN
;
A
#
# COMPACT_ATOMS: atom_id res chain seq x y z
N MET A 1 -21.72 -23.56 -6.35
CA MET A 1 -21.09 -22.22 -6.41
C MET A 1 -19.88 -22.32 -7.31
N ALA A 2 -19.78 -21.48 -8.34
CA ALA A 2 -18.60 -21.44 -9.21
C ALA A 2 -17.42 -20.80 -8.44
N LYS A 3 -16.23 -21.39 -8.55
CA LYS A 3 -15.02 -20.92 -7.86
C LYS A 3 -14.04 -20.37 -8.89
N THR A 4 -13.71 -19.09 -8.78
CA THR A 4 -12.57 -18.49 -9.50
C THR A 4 -11.34 -18.48 -8.60
N GLN A 5 -10.16 -18.74 -9.17
CA GLN A 5 -8.89 -18.65 -8.49
C GLN A 5 -7.89 -17.86 -9.34
N LEU A 6 -7.11 -17.00 -8.72
CA LEU A 6 -6.00 -16.28 -9.34
C LEU A 6 -4.74 -16.59 -8.53
N LYS A 7 -3.71 -17.10 -9.20
CA LYS A 7 -2.38 -17.28 -8.59
C LYS A 7 -1.60 -15.98 -8.77
N THR A 8 -1.05 -15.47 -7.69
CA THR A 8 -0.24 -14.24 -7.68
C THR A 8 1.20 -14.55 -7.33
N GLU A 9 2.13 -13.71 -7.79
CA GLU A 9 3.55 -13.75 -7.37
C GLU A 9 3.78 -13.01 -6.04
N TYR A 10 2.80 -12.23 -5.60
CA TYR A 10 2.85 -11.40 -4.39
C TYR A 10 2.76 -12.22 -3.10
N LEU A 11 3.30 -11.63 -2.04
CA LEU A 11 3.12 -12.15 -0.68
C LEU A 11 1.64 -12.20 -0.28
N PRO A 12 1.27 -13.01 0.74
CA PRO A 12 -0.12 -13.23 1.08
C PRO A 12 -0.88 -11.94 1.44
N PHE A 13 -2.16 -11.91 1.06
CA PHE A 13 -3.10 -10.87 1.43
C PHE A 13 -3.73 -11.16 2.79
N THR A 14 -3.93 -10.12 3.59
CA THR A 14 -4.55 -10.18 4.93
C THR A 14 -6.00 -9.72 4.89
N SER A 15 -6.33 -8.80 3.97
CA SER A 15 -7.66 -8.19 3.86
C SER A 15 -7.96 -7.81 2.41
N VAL A 16 -9.24 -7.84 2.06
CA VAL A 16 -9.75 -7.46 0.74
C VAL A 16 -11.07 -6.71 0.91
N THR A 17 -11.28 -5.66 0.12
CA THR A 17 -12.54 -4.92 0.07
C THR A 17 -12.95 -4.69 -1.37
N ARG A 18 -14.25 -4.75 -1.63
CA ARG A 18 -14.81 -4.39 -2.93
C ARG A 18 -14.98 -2.88 -3.01
N VAL A 19 -14.41 -2.23 -4.03
CA VAL A 19 -14.47 -0.77 -4.21
C VAL A 19 -15.40 -0.36 -5.35
N SER A 20 -15.69 -1.28 -6.26
CA SER A 20 -16.72 -1.12 -7.30
C SER A 20 -17.35 -2.49 -7.59
N LEU A 21 -18.40 -2.55 -8.41
CA LEU A 21 -19.00 -3.82 -8.83
C LEU A 21 -17.96 -4.79 -9.43
N ASN A 22 -17.00 -4.23 -10.18
CA ASN A 22 -16.03 -4.98 -10.97
C ASN A 22 -14.61 -4.78 -10.45
N SER A 23 -14.41 -4.25 -9.24
CA SER A 23 -13.07 -3.98 -8.71
C SER A 23 -12.94 -4.23 -7.22
N LEU A 24 -11.81 -4.81 -6.86
CA LEU A 24 -11.43 -5.20 -5.51
C LEU A 24 -10.08 -4.58 -5.18
N VAL A 25 -9.90 -4.16 -3.94
CA VAL A 25 -8.60 -3.79 -3.40
C VAL A 25 -8.17 -4.84 -2.40
N ALA A 26 -7.00 -5.44 -2.62
CA ALA A 26 -6.36 -6.38 -1.71
C ALA A 26 -5.15 -5.74 -1.06
N VAL A 27 -4.94 -6.04 0.22
CA VAL A 27 -3.82 -5.53 1.02
C VAL A 27 -3.19 -6.67 1.82
N GLY A 28 -1.94 -6.51 2.25
CA GLY A 28 -1.26 -7.52 3.07
C GLY A 28 0.23 -7.29 3.24
N HIS A 29 0.98 -8.38 3.12
CA HIS A 29 2.42 -8.44 3.44
C HIS A 29 3.31 -7.70 2.44
N GLU A 30 2.79 -7.36 1.27
CA GLU A 30 3.46 -6.48 0.31
C GLU A 30 3.54 -5.01 0.76
N CYS A 31 2.88 -4.65 1.87
CA CYS A 31 2.87 -3.28 2.42
C CYS A 31 2.33 -2.21 1.47
N CYS A 32 1.66 -2.59 0.39
CA CYS A 32 1.03 -1.68 -0.57
C CYS A 32 -0.36 -2.20 -1.00
N PRO A 33 -1.36 -1.31 -1.17
CA PRO A 33 -2.66 -1.72 -1.68
C PRO A 33 -2.60 -2.06 -3.17
N MET A 34 -3.34 -3.09 -3.58
CA MET A 34 -3.37 -3.59 -4.96
C MET A 34 -4.78 -3.65 -5.51
N LEU A 35 -4.97 -3.12 -6.71
CA LEU A 35 -6.24 -3.13 -7.41
C LEU A 35 -6.36 -4.36 -8.31
N TYR A 36 -7.48 -5.04 -8.19
CA TYR A 36 -7.88 -6.16 -9.04
C TYR A 36 -9.21 -5.84 -9.72
N SER A 37 -9.38 -6.32 -10.94
CA SER A 37 -10.64 -6.26 -11.68
C SER A 37 -11.31 -7.64 -11.72
N VAL A 38 -12.64 -7.64 -11.75
CA VAL A 38 -13.50 -8.81 -11.89
C VAL A 38 -14.35 -8.61 -13.13
N ASP A 39 -14.25 -9.52 -14.09
CA ASP A 39 -15.12 -9.50 -15.28
C ASP A 39 -16.49 -10.14 -15.01
N ASP A 40 -17.41 -10.02 -15.97
CA ASP A 40 -18.76 -10.58 -15.87
C ASP A 40 -18.78 -12.12 -15.77
N THR A 41 -17.69 -12.77 -16.19
CA THR A 41 -17.50 -14.23 -16.06
C THR A 41 -16.94 -14.63 -14.68
N GLY A 42 -16.62 -13.64 -13.84
CA GLY A 42 -16.03 -13.81 -12.52
C GLY A 42 -14.53 -14.02 -12.54
N LYS A 43 -13.83 -13.81 -13.65
CA LYS A 43 -12.38 -13.89 -13.76
C LYS A 43 -11.72 -12.69 -13.08
N LEU A 44 -10.71 -12.98 -12.27
CA LEU A 44 -9.90 -11.97 -11.57
C LEU A 44 -8.66 -11.61 -12.39
N THR A 45 -8.36 -10.32 -12.51
CA THR A 45 -7.15 -9.81 -13.14
C THR A 45 -6.47 -8.77 -12.25
N PHE A 46 -5.15 -8.84 -12.15
CA PHE A 46 -4.36 -7.78 -11.50
C PHE A 46 -4.35 -6.54 -12.39
N VAL A 47 -4.55 -5.36 -11.79
CA VAL A 47 -4.55 -4.08 -12.50
C VAL A 47 -3.28 -3.30 -12.17
N THR A 48 -3.11 -2.90 -10.91
CA THR A 48 -1.95 -2.08 -10.49
C THR A 48 -1.77 -2.08 -8.97
N LYS A 49 -0.58 -1.70 -8.51
CA LYS A 49 -0.35 -1.25 -7.12
C LYS A 49 -0.81 0.21 -7.01
N LEU A 50 -1.46 0.56 -5.90
CA LEU A 50 -1.96 1.93 -5.61
C LEU A 50 -0.92 2.80 -4.92
N ASP A 51 0.13 2.18 -4.38
CA ASP A 51 1.26 2.88 -3.80
C ASP A 51 2.24 3.31 -4.90
N VAL A 52 2.00 4.50 -5.46
CA VAL A 52 2.94 5.12 -6.39
C VAL A 52 3.95 5.87 -5.56
N ALA A 53 5.17 5.34 -5.49
CA ALA A 53 6.30 6.03 -4.86
C ALA A 53 6.41 7.43 -5.46
N GLN A 54 5.96 8.46 -4.71
CA GLN A 54 6.40 9.80 -5.00
C GLN A 54 7.89 9.79 -4.74
N LYS A 55 8.66 9.79 -5.82
CA LYS A 55 10.11 9.89 -5.77
C LYS A 55 10.41 11.19 -5.04
N LYS A 56 10.57 11.11 -3.72
CA LYS A 56 11.11 12.21 -2.93
C LYS A 56 12.48 12.42 -3.53
N GLU A 57 12.64 13.52 -4.27
CA GLU A 57 13.96 13.94 -4.73
C GLU A 57 14.86 13.87 -3.50
N THR A 58 15.91 13.05 -3.61
CA THR A 58 16.89 12.89 -2.55
C THR A 58 17.57 14.24 -2.42
N ASP A 59 17.03 15.05 -1.52
CA ASP A 59 17.47 16.37 -1.15
C ASP A 59 18.99 16.31 -1.01
N SER A 60 19.70 16.98 -1.92
CA SER A 60 21.15 16.85 -2.08
C SER A 60 21.85 16.92 -0.72
N LEU A 61 22.50 15.82 -0.32
CA LEU A 61 23.09 15.67 1.01
C LEU A 61 24.31 16.60 1.14
N SER A 62 24.08 17.85 1.54
CA SER A 62 25.14 18.83 1.84
C SER A 62 26.08 18.30 2.94
N ALA A 63 27.38 18.57 2.80
CA ALA A 63 28.39 18.22 3.79
C ALA A 63 28.03 18.70 5.21
N MET A 64 27.37 19.86 5.33
CA MET A 64 26.91 20.40 6.61
C MET A 64 25.81 19.53 7.26
N ARG A 65 24.89 18.96 6.47
CA ARG A 65 23.87 18.03 6.99
C ARG A 65 24.49 16.70 7.44
N LYS A 66 25.53 16.21 6.75
CA LYS A 66 26.29 15.03 7.20
C LYS A 66 26.94 15.29 8.56
N PHE A 67 27.59 16.43 8.75
CA PHE A 67 28.20 16.79 10.04
C PHE A 67 27.15 16.90 11.16
N GLN A 68 26.00 17.54 10.91
CA GLN A 68 24.90 17.62 11.88
C GLN A 68 24.31 16.26 12.25
N SER A 69 24.27 15.30 11.31
CA SER A 69 23.79 13.95 11.58
C SER A 69 24.77 13.10 12.40
N LEU A 70 26.08 13.36 12.31
CA LEU A 70 27.10 12.68 13.10
C LEU A 70 27.14 13.16 14.56
N ASP A 71 26.83 14.44 14.80
CA ASP A 71 26.75 15.03 16.15
C ASP A 71 25.47 14.64 16.90
N ARG A 72 24.45 14.10 16.22
CA ARG A 72 23.30 13.48 16.89
C ARG A 72 23.69 12.06 17.33
N PRO A 73 23.59 11.70 18.62
CA PRO A 73 23.90 10.36 19.06
C PRO A 73 23.04 9.32 18.33
N ALA A 74 23.70 8.54 17.46
CA ALA A 74 23.24 7.30 16.82
C ALA A 74 21.80 7.26 16.25
N CYS A 75 21.34 8.32 15.57
CA CYS A 75 20.19 8.21 14.66
C CYS A 75 20.67 8.42 13.22
N SER A 76 21.19 7.36 12.60
CA SER A 76 21.26 7.30 11.14
C SER A 76 19.82 7.34 10.62
N ASN A 77 19.35 8.49 10.15
CA ASN A 77 18.00 8.69 9.59
C ASN A 77 17.78 7.96 8.25
N GLN A 78 18.67 7.05 7.88
CA GLN A 78 18.65 6.28 6.65
C GLN A 78 19.13 4.87 6.99
N SER A 79 18.27 4.13 7.70
CA SER A 79 18.45 2.70 7.89
C SER A 79 18.05 1.98 6.60
N ASP A 80 18.81 0.96 6.19
CA ASP A 80 18.52 0.03 5.07
C ASP A 80 17.17 -0.73 5.21
N THR A 81 16.39 -0.39 6.23
CA THR A 81 15.11 -1.03 6.60
C THR A 81 13.89 -0.25 6.12
N THR A 82 14.05 0.93 5.49
CA THR A 82 12.92 1.72 5.00
C THR A 82 12.41 1.18 3.66
N LEU A 83 11.15 0.76 3.63
CA LEU A 83 10.46 0.34 2.40
C LEU A 83 10.12 1.55 1.53
N ALA A 84 10.00 1.34 0.22
CA ALA A 84 9.57 2.37 -0.72
C ALA A 84 8.06 2.67 -0.66
N THR A 85 7.31 1.86 0.08
CA THR A 85 5.86 1.98 0.28
C THR A 85 5.52 2.95 1.40
N VAL A 86 4.32 3.52 1.41
CA VAL A 86 3.85 4.38 2.51
C VAL A 86 3.81 3.60 3.82
N HIS A 87 3.25 2.38 3.78
CA HIS A 87 3.32 1.49 4.94
C HIS A 87 4.70 0.85 5.04
N GLN A 88 5.23 0.79 6.25
CA GLN A 88 6.54 0.24 6.57
C GLN A 88 6.43 -1.16 7.21
N ASN A 89 5.22 -1.72 7.24
CA ASN A 89 4.93 -3.08 7.69
C ASN A 89 3.60 -3.55 7.06
N THR A 90 3.24 -4.80 7.31
CA THR A 90 2.04 -5.47 6.81
C THR A 90 0.79 -4.64 7.06
N ILE A 91 0.02 -4.40 6.00
CA ILE A 91 -1.31 -3.80 6.10
C ILE A 91 -2.26 -4.88 6.64
N THR A 92 -2.98 -4.60 7.71
CA THR A 92 -3.85 -5.57 8.40
C THR A 92 -5.33 -5.37 8.06
N GLY A 93 -5.71 -4.18 7.60
CA GLY A 93 -7.10 -3.88 7.24
C GLY A 93 -7.22 -2.84 6.13
N VAL A 94 -8.30 -2.97 5.36
CA VAL A 94 -8.73 -1.99 4.36
C VAL A 94 -10.25 -1.81 4.44
N ALA A 95 -10.70 -0.56 4.36
CA ALA A 95 -12.11 -0.21 4.37
C ALA A 95 -12.37 0.96 3.41
N ILE A 96 -13.60 1.06 2.92
CA ILE A 96 -14.06 2.27 2.21
C ILE A 96 -14.14 3.39 3.24
N TYR A 97 -13.46 4.50 2.96
CA TYR A 97 -13.46 5.69 3.80
C TYR A 97 -14.55 6.68 3.35
N VAL A 98 -14.68 6.89 2.04
CA VAL A 98 -15.73 7.76 1.46
C VAL A 98 -16.43 7.05 0.32
N GLY A 99 -17.76 7.03 0.39
CA GLY A 99 -18.63 6.38 -0.58
C GLY A 99 -19.03 4.97 -0.16
N ASP A 100 -19.40 4.18 -1.15
CA ASP A 100 -19.82 2.78 -0.99
C ASP A 100 -19.30 1.93 -2.16
N THR A 101 -19.74 0.69 -2.27
CA THR A 101 -19.33 -0.22 -3.35
C THR A 101 -19.84 0.17 -4.75
N LEU A 102 -20.71 1.18 -4.87
CA LEU A 102 -21.21 1.70 -6.14
C LEU A 102 -20.50 2.99 -6.55
N GLY A 103 -19.98 3.74 -5.57
CA GLY A 103 -19.31 5.02 -5.78
C GLY A 103 -18.20 5.30 -4.76
N CYS A 104 -17.25 4.36 -4.63
CA CYS A 104 -16.09 4.53 -3.75
C CYS A 104 -15.22 5.68 -4.26
N LYS A 105 -14.96 6.66 -3.39
CA LYS A 105 -14.11 7.83 -3.68
C LYS A 105 -12.80 7.78 -2.94
N ALA A 106 -12.76 7.12 -1.79
CA ALA A 106 -11.55 6.98 -1.00
C ALA A 106 -11.60 5.70 -0.16
N ILE A 107 -10.44 5.11 0.05
CA ILE A 107 -10.25 3.96 0.95
C ILE A 107 -9.28 4.34 2.07
N SER A 108 -9.42 3.68 3.22
CA SER A 108 -8.48 3.76 4.32
C SER A 108 -7.80 2.41 4.54
N THR A 109 -6.50 2.43 4.83
CA THR A 109 -5.74 1.25 5.24
C THR A 109 -5.12 1.45 6.61
N CYS A 110 -5.04 0.38 7.39
CA CYS A 110 -4.31 0.35 8.65
C CYS A 110 -3.28 -0.79 8.64
N GLY A 111 -2.10 -0.53 9.21
CA GLY A 111 -1.00 -1.49 9.22
C GLY A 111 -0.44 -1.76 10.60
N ALA A 112 0.36 -2.82 10.70
CA ALA A 112 1.13 -3.17 11.90
C ALA A 112 2.22 -2.13 12.24
N ASP A 113 2.48 -1.19 11.32
CA ASP A 113 3.32 -0.02 11.49
C ASP A 113 2.63 1.14 12.23
N SER A 114 1.41 0.91 12.75
CA SER A 114 0.61 1.92 13.46
C SER A 114 0.23 3.13 12.60
N GLN A 115 0.25 2.97 11.27
CA GLN A 115 -0.21 4.01 10.35
C GLN A 115 -1.65 3.77 9.92
N LEU A 116 -2.41 4.84 9.78
CA LEU A 116 -3.68 4.89 9.07
C LEU A 116 -3.54 5.83 7.88
N VAL A 117 -3.72 5.29 6.68
CA VAL A 117 -3.49 6.01 5.42
C VAL A 117 -4.79 6.10 4.65
N ILE A 118 -5.11 7.29 4.15
CA ILE A 118 -6.27 7.53 3.29
C ILE A 118 -5.78 7.67 1.85
N TRP A 119 -6.39 6.92 0.95
CA TRP A 119 -6.10 6.90 -0.48
C TRP A 119 -7.33 7.45 -1.22
N ASN A 120 -7.12 8.45 -2.08
CA ASN A 120 -8.16 9.10 -2.89
C ASN A 120 -8.03 8.74 -4.37
#